data_AF-A0A956ZF40-F1
#
_entry.id   AF-A0A956ZF40-F1
#
_cell.length_a   1.000
_cell.length_b   1.000
_cell.length_c   1.000
_cell.angle_alpha   90.00
_cell.angle_beta   90.00
_cell.angle_gamma   90.00
#
_symmetry.space_group_name_H-M   'P 1'
#
loop_
_entity.id
_entity.type
_entity.pdbx_description
1 polymer ?
#
loop_
_entity_poly.entity_id
_entity_poly.type
_entity_poly.pdbx_seq_one_letter_code
_entity_poly.pdbx_strand_id
1 'polypeptide(L)'
;MYYIPMLSPRSALTIIIALLMLPATSQVPVFAGSSESVEGKELPPVFKSWEQAKSWVLSLQDASTKTDANELSNLKPRHPRLIISASMLERLRQKLTEDKDAAALLNNLKEKGDAMLKEAPVAQTKSAENNMLEISRLAQKRIVTLAGLYLIEGTQAYLKRAKEEMKAIASMSDWNPAHFLDVAEMTTALALGYDWLYDSLTKEEEEQFRAAILELGLNQGLKQYTEHKWWTFSAFNWNIVCNGGLIVGALAIGDKHPDEANRIINCARISIPYAMASFSPDGGWAEGPGYWCYTTKYAMLMLSSLKSAMGTDFGWMSSPGFANTGLYRIHYSSPTGEYFNFADSSAEERRAPQMYWMSREFKQPLYAGAESATALRHTTIFHLLFYPESFKQPERASLARSALFKGAELGFYRSDWSQKNALYLGFKGGDNRASHANLDLGT
;
A
#
# COMPACT_ATOMS: atom_id res chain seq x y z
N MET A 1 -5.08 49.24 -42.21
CA MET A 1 -5.10 48.14 -43.20
C MET A 1 -4.10 47.11 -42.71
N TYR A 2 -4.42 45.93 -42.19
CA TYR A 2 -5.61 45.06 -42.23
C TYR A 2 -5.81 44.48 -40.80
N TYR A 3 -6.96 44.74 -40.16
CA TYR A 3 -8.01 43.76 -39.85
C TYR A 3 -7.53 42.40 -39.30
N ILE A 4 -7.51 42.30 -37.96
CA ILE A 4 -7.57 41.03 -37.20
C ILE A 4 -9.05 40.83 -36.86
N PRO A 5 -9.73 39.74 -37.28
CA PRO A 5 -11.11 39.53 -36.88
C PRO A 5 -11.18 39.03 -35.44
N MET A 6 -11.95 39.76 -34.62
CA MET A 6 -12.48 39.31 -33.34
C MET A 6 -13.26 38.01 -33.54
N LEU A 7 -12.83 36.95 -32.83
CA LEU A 7 -13.62 35.73 -32.65
C LEU A 7 -14.78 36.01 -31.70
N SER A 8 -15.97 35.59 -32.08
CA SER A 8 -17.20 35.75 -31.32
C SER A 8 -17.27 34.78 -30.12
N PRO A 9 -17.93 35.15 -29.01
CA PRO A 9 -18.05 34.31 -27.83
C PRO A 9 -19.19 33.30 -28.03
N ARG A 10 -18.99 32.29 -28.88
CA ARG A 10 -19.90 31.13 -28.98
C ARG A 10 -19.25 29.84 -29.53
N SER A 11 -17.94 29.69 -29.32
CA SER A 11 -17.19 28.47 -29.72
C SER A 11 -16.22 27.98 -28.63
N ALA A 12 -16.51 28.28 -27.36
CA ALA A 12 -15.68 27.92 -26.21
C ALA A 12 -16.29 26.79 -25.34
N LEU A 13 -17.24 26.00 -25.86
CA LEU A 13 -17.96 25.00 -25.06
C LEU A 13 -18.08 23.60 -25.68
N THR A 14 -17.20 23.21 -26.62
CA THR A 14 -17.30 21.83 -27.21
C THR A 14 -15.97 21.16 -27.52
N ILE A 15 -14.82 21.68 -27.06
CA ILE A 15 -13.50 21.01 -27.28
C ILE A 15 -12.76 20.70 -25.96
N ILE A 16 -13.33 20.99 -24.79
CA ILE A 16 -12.74 20.65 -23.48
C ILE A 16 -13.45 19.46 -22.77
N ILE A 17 -14.42 18.80 -23.43
CA ILE A 17 -15.15 17.64 -22.86
C ILE A 17 -14.83 16.31 -23.59
N ALA A 18 -13.89 16.31 -24.54
CA ALA A 18 -13.58 15.11 -25.35
C ALA A 18 -12.26 14.39 -24.99
N LEU A 19 -11.53 14.78 -23.93
CA LEU A 19 -10.26 14.15 -23.52
C LEU A 19 -10.29 13.49 -22.12
N LEU A 20 -11.45 13.41 -21.47
CA LEU A 20 -11.66 12.72 -20.18
C LEU A 20 -12.74 11.61 -20.25
N MET A 21 -13.06 11.15 -21.46
CA MET A 21 -14.06 10.11 -21.72
C MET A 21 -13.44 8.94 -22.48
N LEU A 22 -12.37 8.36 -21.93
CA LEU A 22 -12.10 6.95 -22.19
C LEU A 22 -12.58 6.17 -20.98
N PRO A 23 -13.68 5.41 -21.07
CA PRO A 23 -13.91 4.38 -20.09
C PRO A 23 -12.69 3.46 -20.14
N ALA A 24 -12.22 3.02 -18.98
CA ALA A 24 -11.32 1.88 -18.85
C ALA A 24 -12.04 0.61 -19.35
N THR A 25 -12.26 0.54 -20.66
CA THR A 25 -12.72 -0.61 -21.41
C THR A 25 -11.65 -0.96 -22.42
N SER A 26 -10.41 -1.14 -21.96
CA SER A 26 -9.64 -2.25 -22.49
C SER A 26 -10.34 -3.50 -21.96
N GLN A 27 -11.19 -4.12 -22.76
CA GLN A 27 -11.74 -5.45 -22.46
C GLN A 27 -10.56 -6.43 -22.43
N VAL A 28 -9.95 -6.58 -21.25
CA VAL A 28 -8.99 -7.64 -20.94
C VAL A 28 -9.80 -8.94 -20.78
N PRO A 29 -9.36 -10.05 -21.37
CA PRO A 29 -10.26 -11.17 -21.64
C PRO A 29 -10.77 -11.84 -20.38
N VAL A 30 -12.08 -12.07 -20.37
CA VAL A 30 -12.73 -13.06 -19.51
C VAL A 30 -12.15 -14.43 -19.87
N PHE A 31 -11.21 -14.93 -19.06
CA PHE A 31 -10.77 -16.32 -19.12
C PHE A 31 -11.80 -17.18 -18.38
N ALA A 32 -12.97 -17.40 -18.97
CA ALA A 32 -13.96 -18.32 -18.38
C ALA A 32 -14.63 -19.16 -19.46
N GLY A 33 -14.22 -20.42 -19.56
CA GLY A 33 -15.09 -21.57 -19.80
C GLY A 33 -16.03 -21.63 -21.03
N SER A 34 -16.04 -20.66 -21.94
CA SER A 34 -16.81 -20.71 -23.18
C SER A 34 -15.88 -20.86 -24.37
N SER A 35 -16.34 -21.62 -25.35
CA SER A 35 -15.72 -21.89 -26.65
C SER A 35 -15.64 -20.66 -27.57
N GLU A 36 -15.42 -19.46 -27.02
CA GLU A 36 -15.25 -18.24 -27.82
C GLU A 36 -13.80 -18.12 -28.31
N SER A 37 -13.65 -17.84 -29.60
CA SER A 37 -12.37 -17.76 -30.29
C SER A 37 -11.45 -16.70 -29.66
N VAL A 38 -10.14 -16.99 -29.67
CA VAL A 38 -9.06 -16.09 -29.22
C VAL A 38 -8.77 -15.00 -30.28
N GLU A 39 -9.53 -14.96 -31.38
CA GLU A 39 -9.36 -13.97 -32.45
C GLU A 39 -9.62 -12.55 -31.92
N GLY A 40 -8.59 -11.70 -32.00
CA GLY A 40 -8.65 -10.29 -31.62
C GLY A 40 -8.26 -9.95 -30.17
N LYS A 41 -7.88 -10.94 -29.33
CA LYS A 41 -7.43 -10.69 -27.95
C LYS A 41 -5.90 -10.62 -27.87
N GLU A 42 -5.37 -9.58 -27.22
CA GLU A 42 -3.93 -9.45 -26.93
C GLU A 42 -3.55 -10.23 -25.67
N LEU A 43 -2.39 -10.89 -25.70
CA LEU A 43 -1.81 -11.55 -24.52
C LEU A 43 -1.35 -10.46 -23.53
N PRO A 44 -1.77 -10.52 -22.25
CA PRO A 44 -1.31 -9.54 -21.26
C PRO A 44 0.23 -9.51 -21.19
N PRO A 45 0.88 -8.32 -21.12
CA PRO A 45 2.34 -8.18 -21.22
C PRO A 45 3.15 -9.00 -20.20
N VAL A 46 2.50 -9.38 -19.09
CA VAL A 46 3.10 -10.16 -18.03
C VAL A 46 3.33 -11.64 -18.42
N PHE A 47 2.58 -12.13 -19.40
CA PHE A 47 2.70 -13.50 -19.90
C PHE A 47 3.51 -13.52 -21.19
N LYS A 48 4.42 -14.50 -21.31
CA LYS A 48 5.26 -14.71 -22.48
C LYS A 48 4.58 -15.58 -23.55
N SER A 49 3.58 -16.38 -23.16
CA SER A 49 2.77 -17.20 -24.07
C SER A 49 1.36 -17.43 -23.52
N TRP A 50 0.44 -17.81 -24.41
CA TRP A 50 -0.92 -18.23 -24.02
C TRP A 50 -0.93 -19.49 -23.15
N GLU A 51 0.06 -20.36 -23.31
CA GLU A 51 0.23 -21.55 -22.46
C GLU A 51 0.55 -21.15 -21.01
N GLN A 52 1.43 -20.16 -20.84
CA GLN A 52 1.74 -19.60 -19.52
C GLN A 52 0.48 -18.96 -18.90
N ALA A 53 -0.26 -18.16 -19.67
CA ALA A 53 -1.50 -17.54 -19.20
C ALA A 53 -2.53 -18.60 -18.78
N LYS A 54 -2.71 -19.66 -19.59
CA LYS A 54 -3.62 -20.77 -19.27
C LYS A 54 -3.18 -21.52 -18.01
N SER A 55 -1.89 -21.80 -17.87
CA SER A 55 -1.33 -22.45 -16.67
C SER A 55 -1.56 -21.60 -15.42
N TRP A 56 -1.40 -20.27 -15.53
CA TRP A 56 -1.68 -19.34 -14.44
C TRP A 56 -3.17 -19.36 -14.04
N VAL A 57 -4.10 -19.30 -15.01
CA VAL A 57 -5.55 -19.37 -14.76
C VAL A 57 -5.92 -20.64 -14.00
N LEU A 58 -5.44 -21.80 -14.48
CA LEU A 58 -5.71 -23.08 -13.83
C LEU A 58 -5.16 -23.14 -12.41
N SER A 59 -3.97 -22.59 -12.18
CA SER A 59 -3.35 -22.53 -10.85
C SER A 59 -4.16 -21.64 -9.90
N LEU A 60 -4.65 -20.50 -10.38
CA LEU A 60 -5.45 -19.58 -9.58
C LEU A 60 -6.83 -20.16 -9.25
N GLN A 61 -7.44 -20.88 -10.20
CA GLN A 61 -8.72 -21.57 -10.00
C GLN A 61 -8.61 -22.70 -8.96
N ASP A 62 -7.52 -23.47 -8.99
CA ASP A 62 -7.24 -24.49 -7.96
C ASP A 62 -7.06 -23.82 -6.59
N ALA A 63 -6.23 -22.78 -6.52
CA ALA A 63 -5.98 -22.02 -5.29
C ALA A 63 -7.25 -21.39 -4.70
N SER A 64 -8.15 -20.89 -5.56
CA SER A 64 -9.38 -20.22 -5.12
C SER A 64 -10.48 -21.17 -4.69
N THR A 65 -10.36 -22.48 -4.90
CA THR A 65 -11.41 -23.46 -4.56
C THR A 65 -10.97 -24.50 -3.53
N LYS A 66 -9.65 -24.66 -3.32
CA LYS A 66 -9.07 -25.65 -2.40
C LYS A 66 -9.28 -25.29 -0.92
N THR A 67 -9.94 -26.18 -0.17
CA THR A 67 -10.25 -26.01 1.27
C THR A 67 -9.25 -26.71 2.19
N ASP A 68 -8.58 -27.77 1.75
CA ASP A 68 -7.75 -28.63 2.62
C ASP A 68 -6.29 -28.15 2.76
N ALA A 69 -6.05 -26.85 2.59
CA ALA A 69 -4.70 -26.28 2.61
C ALA A 69 -4.22 -26.00 4.05
N ASN A 70 -2.93 -26.24 4.31
CA ASN A 70 -2.31 -26.08 5.63
C ASN A 70 -1.33 -24.89 5.70
N GLU A 71 -1.56 -23.85 4.88
CA GLU A 71 -0.66 -22.69 4.85
C GLU A 71 -0.70 -21.92 6.18
N LEU A 72 -1.83 -21.97 6.89
CA LEU A 72 -2.00 -21.38 8.21
C LEU A 72 -1.49 -22.25 9.37
N SER A 73 -0.79 -23.35 9.12
CA SER A 73 -0.21 -24.22 10.17
C SER A 73 0.60 -23.47 11.22
N ASN A 74 1.34 -22.44 10.79
CA ASN A 74 2.18 -21.62 11.67
C ASN A 74 1.49 -20.34 12.16
N LEU A 75 0.18 -20.17 11.90
CA LEU A 75 -0.56 -19.00 12.35
C LEU A 75 -0.58 -18.97 13.88
N LYS A 76 -0.03 -17.89 14.46
CA LYS A 76 -0.04 -17.71 15.91
C LYS A 76 -1.48 -17.66 16.43
N PRO A 77 -1.82 -18.38 17.51
CA PRO A 77 -3.20 -18.50 17.96
C PRO A 77 -3.69 -17.29 18.79
N ARG A 78 -2.79 -16.40 19.22
CA ARG A 78 -3.12 -15.25 20.07
C ARG A 78 -3.04 -13.94 19.30
N HIS A 79 -3.99 -13.06 19.57
CA HIS A 79 -3.96 -11.66 19.20
C HIS A 79 -3.22 -10.82 20.27
N PRO A 80 -2.68 -9.65 19.93
CA PRO A 80 -2.40 -9.22 18.56
C PRO A 80 -1.28 -10.06 17.94
N ARG A 81 -1.44 -10.38 16.65
CA ARG A 81 -0.44 -11.12 15.84
C ARG A 81 -0.04 -10.37 14.58
N LEU A 82 -0.73 -9.30 14.19
CA LEU A 82 -0.43 -8.50 13.00
C LEU A 82 0.47 -7.33 13.37
N ILE A 83 1.72 -7.35 12.89
CA ILE A 83 2.77 -6.34 13.06
C ILE A 83 3.29 -6.21 14.50
N ILE A 84 2.39 -6.08 15.46
CA ILE A 84 2.69 -5.82 16.86
C ILE A 84 2.96 -7.14 17.60
N SER A 85 3.90 -7.07 18.55
CA SER A 85 4.08 -8.08 19.58
C SER A 85 4.31 -7.39 20.92
N ALA A 86 4.09 -8.10 22.03
CA ALA A 86 4.35 -7.59 23.38
C ALA A 86 5.79 -7.04 23.51
N SER A 87 6.78 -7.79 23.01
CA SER A 87 8.19 -7.37 23.04
C SER A 87 8.47 -6.08 22.24
N MET A 88 7.72 -5.85 21.15
CA MET A 88 7.84 -4.62 20.36
C MET A 88 7.30 -3.42 21.14
N LEU A 89 6.15 -3.57 21.82
CA LEU A 89 5.58 -2.51 22.65
C LEU A 89 6.46 -2.19 23.85
N GLU A 90 7.04 -3.20 24.50
CA GLU A 90 8.00 -3.00 25.61
C GLU A 90 9.23 -2.20 25.16
N ARG A 91 9.86 -2.60 24.06
CA ARG A 91 11.00 -1.86 23.48
C ARG A 91 10.62 -0.43 23.10
N LEU A 92 9.43 -0.25 22.51
CA LEU A 92 8.95 1.08 22.16
C LEU A 92 8.74 1.95 23.40
N ARG A 93 8.10 1.44 24.47
CA ARG A 93 7.91 2.17 25.73
C ARG A 93 9.24 2.59 26.36
N GLN A 94 10.25 1.72 26.32
CA GLN A 94 11.60 2.08 26.76
C GLN A 94 12.20 3.19 25.87
N LYS A 95 12.06 3.09 24.54
CA LYS A 95 12.58 4.12 23.64
C LYS A 95 11.90 5.48 23.83
N LEU A 96 10.61 5.49 24.14
CA LEU A 96 9.85 6.71 24.41
C LEU A 96 10.35 7.47 25.66
N THR A 97 11.02 6.81 26.61
CA THR A 97 11.60 7.48 27.78
C THR A 97 13.05 7.92 27.56
N GLU A 98 13.79 7.21 26.70
CA GLU A 98 15.21 7.45 26.44
C GLU A 98 15.46 8.44 25.30
N ASP A 99 14.58 8.49 24.30
CA ASP A 99 14.79 9.20 23.04
C ASP A 99 13.76 10.32 22.85
N LYS A 100 14.27 11.56 22.75
CA LYS A 100 13.44 12.77 22.60
C LYS A 100 12.69 12.79 21.27
N ASP A 101 13.27 12.25 20.20
CA ASP A 101 12.62 12.23 18.89
C ASP A 101 11.49 11.21 18.89
N ALA A 102 11.68 10.04 19.51
CA ALA A 102 10.60 9.06 19.69
C ALA A 102 9.44 9.66 20.52
N ALA A 103 9.76 10.37 21.61
CA ALA A 103 8.76 11.06 22.43
C ALA A 103 8.02 12.15 21.64
N ALA A 104 8.73 12.92 20.80
CA ALA A 104 8.12 13.93 19.94
C ALA A 104 7.14 13.31 18.93
N LEU A 105 7.50 12.18 18.32
CA LEU A 105 6.60 11.44 17.42
C LEU A 105 5.32 10.98 18.14
N LEU A 106 5.43 10.51 19.40
CA LEU A 106 4.26 10.16 20.19
C LEU A 106 3.38 11.38 20.48
N ASN A 107 3.94 12.50 20.90
CA ASN A 107 3.18 13.72 21.15
C ASN A 107 2.43 14.19 19.89
N ASN A 108 3.09 14.20 18.73
CA ASN A 108 2.45 14.54 17.45
C ASN A 108 1.31 13.57 17.09
N LEU A 109 1.39 12.30 17.47
CA LEU A 109 0.30 11.35 17.28
C LEU A 109 -0.85 11.58 18.25
N LYS A 110 -0.57 11.94 19.51
CA LYS A 110 -1.59 12.27 20.50
C LYS A 110 -2.40 13.47 20.08
N GLU A 111 -1.76 14.53 19.59
CA GLU A 111 -2.47 15.69 19.03
C GLU A 111 -3.44 15.29 17.90
N LYS A 112 -3.00 14.39 17.01
CA LYS A 112 -3.86 13.85 15.95
C LYS A 112 -4.98 12.97 16.51
N GLY A 113 -4.69 12.13 17.50
CA GLY A 113 -5.68 11.29 18.18
C GLY A 113 -6.76 12.14 18.87
N ASP A 114 -6.35 13.18 19.60
CA ASP A 114 -7.24 14.10 20.30
C ASP A 114 -8.12 14.92 19.35
N ALA A 115 -7.60 15.26 18.17
CA ALA A 115 -8.40 15.84 17.10
C ALA A 115 -9.45 14.85 16.59
N MET A 116 -9.08 13.59 16.34
CA MET A 116 -10.00 12.55 15.89
C MET A 116 -11.13 12.27 16.89
N LEU A 117 -10.90 12.42 18.20
CA LEU A 117 -11.94 12.27 19.23
C LEU A 117 -13.14 13.23 19.03
N LYS A 118 -12.92 14.36 18.36
CA LYS A 118 -13.92 15.41 18.14
C LYS A 118 -14.65 15.27 16.79
N GLU A 119 -14.16 14.39 15.92
CA GLU A 119 -14.71 14.19 14.58
C GLU A 119 -15.75 13.06 14.58
N ALA A 120 -16.82 13.23 13.80
CA ALA A 120 -17.81 12.17 13.59
C ALA A 120 -17.14 10.91 13.00
N PRO A 121 -17.61 9.69 13.35
CA PRO A 121 -17.16 8.46 12.72
C PRO A 121 -17.29 8.52 11.19
N VAL A 122 -16.46 7.75 10.50
CA VAL A 122 -16.46 7.65 9.04
C VAL A 122 -17.83 7.22 8.54
N ALA A 123 -18.33 7.90 7.51
CA ALA A 123 -19.58 7.57 6.84
C ALA A 123 -19.32 7.06 5.42
N GLN A 124 -20.22 6.21 4.91
CA GLN A 124 -20.12 5.69 3.55
C GLN A 124 -20.47 6.78 2.54
N THR A 125 -19.48 7.26 1.80
CA THR A 125 -19.66 8.22 0.70
C THR A 125 -18.77 7.82 -0.49
N LYS A 126 -19.27 8.04 -1.71
CA LYS A 126 -18.51 7.83 -2.94
C LYS A 126 -18.13 9.17 -3.59
N SER A 127 -16.96 9.21 -4.21
CA SER A 127 -16.51 10.33 -5.02
C SER A 127 -17.32 10.43 -6.32
N ALA A 128 -17.11 11.52 -7.08
CA ALA A 128 -17.67 11.67 -8.42
C ALA A 128 -17.21 10.56 -9.39
N GLU A 129 -16.04 9.98 -9.13
CA GLU A 129 -15.45 8.86 -9.88
C GLU A 129 -15.92 7.49 -9.36
N ASN A 130 -16.94 7.46 -8.49
CA ASN A 130 -17.55 6.24 -7.96
C ASN A 130 -16.56 5.32 -7.20
N ASN A 131 -15.56 5.91 -6.52
CA ASN A 131 -14.67 5.23 -5.58
C ASN A 131 -14.83 5.77 -4.16
N MET A 132 -14.32 5.01 -3.18
CA MET A 132 -14.35 5.30 -1.75
C MET A 132 -12.95 5.49 -1.15
N LEU A 133 -11.92 5.68 -1.98
CA LEU A 133 -10.51 5.71 -1.54
C LEU A 133 -10.25 6.70 -0.41
N GLU A 134 -10.83 7.91 -0.48
CA GLU A 134 -10.67 8.92 0.58
C GLU A 134 -11.22 8.41 1.92
N ILE A 135 -12.39 7.78 1.89
CA ILE A 135 -13.08 7.21 3.05
C ILE A 135 -12.30 6.00 3.59
N SER A 136 -11.82 5.10 2.73
CA SER A 136 -11.00 3.96 3.15
C SER A 136 -9.70 4.41 3.81
N ARG A 137 -9.04 5.43 3.26
CA ARG A 137 -7.81 6.01 3.83
C ARG A 137 -8.07 6.72 5.15
N LEU A 138 -9.21 7.40 5.28
CA LEU A 138 -9.62 8.05 6.52
C LEU A 138 -9.91 7.03 7.62
N ALA A 139 -10.67 5.98 7.31
CA ALA A 139 -10.95 4.87 8.21
C ALA A 139 -9.66 4.20 8.69
N GLN A 140 -8.78 3.83 7.75
CA GLN A 140 -7.49 3.24 8.09
C GLN A 140 -6.68 4.18 8.99
N LYS A 141 -6.54 5.47 8.63
CA LYS A 141 -5.80 6.46 9.42
C LYS A 141 -6.33 6.52 10.85
N ARG A 142 -7.64 6.64 11.04
CA ARG A 142 -8.25 6.81 12.36
C ARG A 142 -8.16 5.54 13.19
N ILE A 143 -8.57 4.39 12.64
CA ILE A 143 -8.55 3.10 13.35
C ILE A 143 -7.14 2.76 13.82
N VAL A 144 -6.14 2.74 12.93
CA VAL A 144 -4.78 2.32 13.30
C VAL A 144 -4.11 3.32 14.24
N THR A 145 -4.39 4.62 14.11
CA THR A 145 -3.81 5.64 15.01
C THR A 145 -4.38 5.49 16.42
N LEU A 146 -5.71 5.43 16.55
CA LEU A 146 -6.39 5.34 17.84
C LEU A 146 -6.12 4.00 18.53
N ALA A 147 -6.19 2.88 17.79
CA ALA A 147 -5.87 1.56 18.33
C ALA A 147 -4.41 1.47 18.79
N GLY A 148 -3.48 2.00 17.99
CA GLY A 148 -2.06 2.02 18.36
C GLY A 148 -1.76 2.91 19.57
N LEU A 149 -2.37 4.09 19.67
CA LEU A 149 -2.24 4.95 20.86
C LEU A 149 -2.78 4.27 22.11
N TYR A 150 -3.92 3.59 22.01
CA TYR A 150 -4.45 2.77 23.10
C TYR A 150 -3.47 1.65 23.51
N LEU A 151 -2.87 0.94 22.56
CA LEU A 151 -1.89 -0.11 22.88
C LEU A 151 -0.62 0.45 23.56
N ILE A 152 -0.19 1.66 23.20
CA ILE A 152 0.99 2.28 23.79
C ILE A 152 0.71 2.80 25.20
N GLU A 153 -0.36 3.59 25.38
CA GLU A 153 -0.63 4.36 26.61
C GLU A 153 -1.80 3.84 27.47
N GLY A 154 -2.67 2.98 26.94
CA GLY A 154 -3.85 2.47 27.65
C GLY A 154 -5.04 3.43 27.73
N THR A 155 -5.02 4.53 26.96
CA THR A 155 -6.05 5.59 27.02
C THR A 155 -7.41 5.10 26.51
N GLN A 156 -8.37 4.98 27.42
CA GLN A 156 -9.72 4.44 27.14
C GLN A 156 -10.52 5.26 26.11
N ALA A 157 -10.31 6.57 26.04
CA ALA A 157 -10.96 7.42 25.05
C ALA A 157 -10.58 7.01 23.61
N TYR A 158 -9.32 6.66 23.37
CA TYR A 158 -8.86 6.18 22.06
C TYR A 158 -9.43 4.81 21.73
N LEU A 159 -9.50 3.89 22.72
CA LEU A 159 -10.15 2.59 22.53
C LEU A 159 -11.61 2.74 22.08
N LYS A 160 -12.40 3.50 22.85
CA LYS A 160 -13.82 3.72 22.55
C LYS A 160 -14.00 4.28 21.13
N ARG A 161 -13.23 5.32 20.81
CA ARG A 161 -13.32 6.02 19.52
C ARG A 161 -12.80 5.18 18.34
N ALA A 162 -11.85 4.27 18.56
CA ALA A 162 -11.43 3.29 17.54
C ALA A 162 -12.56 2.29 17.24
N LYS A 163 -13.22 1.77 18.27
CA LYS A 163 -14.35 0.83 18.14
C LYS A 163 -15.54 1.47 17.43
N GLU A 164 -15.80 2.75 17.65
CA GLU A 164 -16.81 3.52 16.91
C GLU A 164 -16.50 3.60 15.40
N GLU A 165 -15.25 3.77 15.00
CA GLU A 165 -14.86 3.74 13.57
C GLU A 165 -14.98 2.36 12.96
N MET A 166 -14.52 1.34 13.68
CA MET A 166 -14.61 -0.05 13.25
C MET A 166 -16.07 -0.45 13.04
N LYS A 167 -16.96 -0.06 13.95
CA LYS A 167 -18.40 -0.26 13.81
C LYS A 167 -18.97 0.48 12.62
N ALA A 168 -18.55 1.72 12.40
CA ALA A 168 -19.04 2.52 11.27
C ALA A 168 -18.71 1.86 9.91
N ILE A 169 -17.49 1.37 9.73
CA ILE A 169 -17.11 0.69 8.48
C ILE A 169 -17.66 -0.74 8.37
N ALA A 170 -17.84 -1.45 9.49
CA ALA A 170 -18.43 -2.78 9.51
C ALA A 170 -19.96 -2.76 9.27
N SER A 171 -20.61 -1.61 9.44
CA SER A 171 -22.04 -1.41 9.17
C SER A 171 -22.36 -0.86 7.78
N MET A 172 -21.35 -0.68 6.92
CA MET A 172 -21.57 -0.27 5.52
C MET A 172 -22.26 -1.38 4.72
N SER A 173 -23.01 -1.00 3.68
CA SER A 173 -23.68 -1.98 2.80
C SER A 173 -22.68 -2.84 2.02
N ASP A 174 -21.57 -2.21 1.63
CA ASP A 174 -20.45 -2.79 0.91
C ASP A 174 -19.23 -1.87 1.04
N TRP A 175 -18.04 -2.38 0.68
CA TRP A 175 -16.81 -1.60 0.55
C TRP A 175 -16.46 -1.31 -0.92
N ASN A 176 -17.49 -1.16 -1.76
CA ASN A 176 -17.38 -0.87 -3.20
C ASN A 176 -16.53 -1.87 -4.00
N PRO A 177 -16.94 -3.16 -4.11
CA PRO A 177 -16.16 -4.19 -4.81
C PRO A 177 -15.91 -3.93 -6.30
N ALA A 178 -16.61 -2.97 -6.92
CA ALA A 178 -16.32 -2.51 -8.27
C ALA A 178 -14.96 -1.80 -8.38
N HIS A 179 -14.53 -1.10 -7.33
CA HIS A 179 -13.22 -0.45 -7.22
C HIS A 179 -12.42 -1.12 -6.09
N PHE A 180 -11.70 -2.18 -6.43
CA PHE A 180 -11.22 -3.14 -5.44
C PHE A 180 -10.15 -2.62 -4.45
N LEU A 181 -9.48 -1.50 -4.78
CA LEU A 181 -8.64 -0.81 -3.79
C LEU A 181 -9.46 -0.37 -2.56
N ASP A 182 -10.73 0.02 -2.74
CA ASP A 182 -11.60 0.44 -1.64
C ASP A 182 -11.78 -0.70 -0.63
N VAL A 183 -12.08 -1.89 -1.14
CA VAL A 183 -12.21 -3.13 -0.36
C VAL A 183 -10.90 -3.48 0.33
N ALA A 184 -9.78 -3.41 -0.37
CA ALA A 184 -8.47 -3.77 0.19
C ALA A 184 -8.03 -2.82 1.31
N GLU A 185 -8.19 -1.51 1.12
CA GLU A 185 -7.84 -0.51 2.13
C GLU A 185 -8.77 -0.63 3.37
N MET A 186 -10.07 -0.88 3.18
CA MET A 186 -11.04 -1.12 4.27
C MET A 186 -10.76 -2.42 5.04
N THR A 187 -10.48 -3.51 4.31
CA THR A 187 -10.10 -4.81 4.91
C THR A 187 -8.88 -4.62 5.80
N THR A 188 -7.87 -3.91 5.30
CA THR A 188 -6.65 -3.60 6.08
C THR A 188 -6.97 -2.81 7.35
N ALA A 189 -7.83 -1.79 7.24
CA ALA A 189 -8.21 -0.95 8.37
C ALA A 189 -8.90 -1.76 9.48
N LEU A 190 -9.93 -2.53 9.11
CA LEU A 190 -10.70 -3.31 10.08
C LEU A 190 -9.88 -4.46 10.66
N ALA A 191 -9.09 -5.16 9.84
CA ALA A 191 -8.27 -6.28 10.26
C ALA A 191 -7.18 -5.88 11.27
N LEU A 192 -6.48 -4.75 11.04
CA LEU A 192 -5.51 -4.24 12.02
C LEU A 192 -6.20 -3.80 13.31
N GLY A 193 -7.34 -3.10 13.22
CA GLY A 193 -8.11 -2.71 14.41
C GLY A 193 -8.60 -3.92 15.21
N TYR A 194 -9.15 -4.93 14.52
CA TYR A 194 -9.66 -6.17 15.11
C TYR A 194 -8.56 -6.92 15.84
N ASP A 195 -7.41 -7.12 15.19
CA ASP A 195 -6.27 -7.81 15.79
C ASP A 195 -5.68 -7.06 16.98
N TRP A 196 -5.49 -5.74 16.85
CA TRP A 196 -4.86 -4.91 17.86
C TRP A 196 -5.73 -4.72 19.10
N LEU A 197 -7.05 -4.69 18.93
CA LEU A 197 -8.00 -4.43 20.01
C LEU A 197 -8.72 -5.69 20.49
N TYR A 198 -8.34 -6.88 19.99
CA TYR A 198 -9.06 -8.14 20.20
C TYR A 198 -9.47 -8.39 21.66
N ASP A 199 -8.52 -8.27 22.60
CA ASP A 199 -8.76 -8.50 24.04
C ASP A 199 -9.69 -7.46 24.69
N SER A 200 -9.97 -6.36 24.00
CA SER A 200 -10.85 -5.26 24.44
C SER A 200 -12.19 -5.22 23.69
N LEU A 201 -12.47 -6.22 22.83
CA LEU A 201 -13.75 -6.37 22.14
C LEU A 201 -14.73 -7.17 23.01
N THR A 202 -16.02 -6.80 22.97
CA THR A 202 -17.06 -7.73 23.41
C THR A 202 -17.23 -8.83 22.37
N LYS A 203 -17.93 -9.91 22.74
CA LYS A 203 -18.22 -11.01 21.81
C LYS A 203 -19.01 -10.53 20.58
N GLU A 204 -19.94 -9.61 20.78
CA GLU A 204 -20.77 -9.04 19.71
C GLU A 204 -19.94 -8.19 18.75
N GLU A 205 -18.99 -7.41 19.27
CA GLU A 205 -18.10 -6.60 18.44
C GLU A 205 -17.10 -7.48 17.68
N GLU A 206 -16.53 -8.51 18.33
CA GLU A 206 -15.67 -9.50 17.68
C GLU A 206 -16.39 -10.16 16.50
N GLU A 207 -17.59 -10.69 16.73
CA GLU A 207 -18.39 -11.33 15.68
C GLU A 207 -18.70 -10.35 14.54
N GLN A 208 -19.15 -9.13 14.87
CA GLN A 208 -19.51 -8.13 13.87
C GLN A 208 -18.30 -7.79 12.98
N PHE A 209 -17.14 -7.53 13.58
CA PHE A 209 -15.96 -7.11 12.84
C PHE A 209 -15.36 -8.27 12.04
N ARG A 210 -15.35 -9.48 12.59
CA ARG A 210 -14.93 -10.69 11.86
C ARG A 210 -15.84 -10.96 10.66
N ALA A 211 -17.16 -10.89 10.83
CA ALA A 211 -18.12 -11.07 9.75
C ALA A 211 -17.91 -10.03 8.63
N ALA A 212 -17.68 -8.76 8.99
CA ALA A 212 -17.39 -7.73 8.00
C ALA A 212 -16.06 -7.97 7.23
N ILE A 213 -14.99 -8.40 7.91
CA ILE A 213 -13.72 -8.77 7.24
C ILE A 213 -13.95 -9.92 6.25
N LEU A 214 -14.73 -10.93 6.66
CA LEU A 214 -15.04 -12.08 5.81
C LEU A 214 -15.91 -11.70 4.60
N GLU A 215 -17.06 -11.09 4.84
CA GLU A 215 -18.12 -10.91 3.84
C GLU A 215 -17.83 -9.72 2.90
N LEU A 216 -17.42 -8.59 3.46
CA LEU A 216 -17.17 -7.35 2.71
C LEU A 216 -15.74 -7.32 2.13
N GLY A 217 -14.82 -8.09 2.71
CA GLY A 217 -13.42 -8.19 2.31
C GLY A 217 -13.08 -9.48 1.57
N LEU A 218 -12.84 -10.56 2.32
CA LEU A 218 -12.23 -11.79 1.79
C LEU A 218 -13.10 -12.47 0.73
N ASN A 219 -14.41 -12.59 0.94
CA ASN A 219 -15.33 -13.19 -0.02
C ASN A 219 -15.38 -12.41 -1.33
N GLN A 220 -15.27 -11.07 -1.27
CA GLN A 220 -15.15 -10.24 -2.47
C GLN A 220 -13.81 -10.46 -3.18
N GLY A 221 -12.74 -10.67 -2.43
CA GLY A 221 -11.43 -11.05 -2.98
C GLY A 221 -11.44 -12.39 -3.69
N LEU A 222 -12.01 -13.43 -3.07
CA LEU A 222 -12.16 -14.76 -3.68
C LEU A 222 -12.98 -14.73 -4.96
N LYS A 223 -14.03 -13.90 -5.00
CA LYS A 223 -14.78 -13.62 -6.24
C LYS A 223 -13.90 -13.00 -7.32
N GLN A 224 -13.09 -11.99 -6.99
CA GLN A 224 -12.20 -11.32 -7.95
C GLN A 224 -11.10 -12.25 -8.49
N TYR A 225 -10.56 -13.16 -7.66
CA TYR A 225 -9.63 -14.20 -8.11
C TYR A 225 -10.33 -15.17 -9.07
N THR A 226 -11.53 -15.65 -8.73
CA THR A 226 -12.29 -16.59 -9.57
C THR A 226 -12.71 -15.97 -10.91
N GLU A 227 -12.97 -14.67 -10.93
CA GLU A 227 -13.26 -13.91 -12.15
C GLU A 227 -12.00 -13.44 -12.90
N HIS A 228 -10.80 -13.83 -12.45
CA HIS A 228 -9.51 -13.49 -13.04
C HIS A 228 -9.35 -11.98 -13.30
N LYS A 229 -9.73 -11.15 -12.33
CA LYS A 229 -9.69 -9.68 -12.48
C LYS A 229 -8.27 -9.21 -12.76
N TRP A 230 -8.13 -8.20 -13.61
CA TRP A 230 -6.86 -7.73 -14.18
C TRP A 230 -5.78 -7.44 -13.12
N TRP A 231 -6.14 -6.96 -11.93
CA TRP A 231 -5.16 -6.65 -10.87
C TRP A 231 -4.47 -7.90 -10.32
N THR A 232 -5.09 -9.08 -10.43
CA THR A 232 -4.56 -10.36 -9.90
C THR A 232 -3.33 -10.89 -10.65
N PHE A 233 -3.00 -10.29 -11.81
CA PHE A 233 -1.78 -10.58 -12.56
C PHE A 233 -1.07 -9.31 -13.02
N SER A 234 -1.42 -8.16 -12.45
CA SER A 234 -0.80 -6.88 -12.80
C SER A 234 0.59 -6.74 -12.18
N ALA A 235 1.51 -6.13 -12.93
CA ALA A 235 2.88 -5.88 -12.50
C ALA A 235 3.05 -4.50 -11.81
N PHE A 236 2.01 -3.99 -11.17
CA PHE A 236 1.98 -2.62 -10.63
C PHE A 236 1.12 -2.52 -9.36
N ASN A 237 0.96 -1.31 -8.81
CA ASN A 237 0.52 -1.08 -7.41
C ASN A 237 -0.72 -1.87 -6.98
N TRP A 238 -1.75 -1.93 -7.84
CA TRP A 238 -3.02 -2.58 -7.54
C TRP A 238 -2.85 -4.01 -7.06
N ASN A 239 -1.90 -4.75 -7.62
CA ASN A 239 -1.64 -6.12 -7.21
C ASN A 239 -1.17 -6.18 -5.74
N ILE A 240 -0.11 -5.46 -5.38
CA ILE A 240 0.42 -5.48 -4.00
C ILE A 240 -0.59 -4.91 -3.00
N VAL A 241 -1.31 -3.84 -3.36
CA VAL A 241 -2.27 -3.21 -2.47
C VAL A 241 -3.47 -4.13 -2.20
N CYS A 242 -4.06 -4.69 -3.25
CA CYS A 242 -5.22 -5.57 -3.14
C CYS A 242 -4.87 -6.88 -2.42
N ASN A 243 -3.81 -7.57 -2.85
CA ASN A 243 -3.36 -8.79 -2.17
C ASN A 243 -2.95 -8.49 -0.73
N GLY A 244 -2.23 -7.39 -0.49
CA GLY A 244 -1.75 -7.02 0.83
C GLY A 244 -2.89 -6.82 1.83
N GLY A 245 -3.95 -6.11 1.43
CA GLY A 245 -5.13 -5.94 2.29
C GLY A 245 -5.87 -7.24 2.57
N LEU A 246 -6.02 -8.10 1.56
CA LEU A 246 -6.64 -9.41 1.71
C LEU A 246 -5.83 -10.34 2.62
N ILE A 247 -4.49 -10.35 2.49
CA ILE A 247 -3.61 -11.13 3.38
C ILE A 247 -3.75 -10.65 4.82
N VAL A 248 -3.71 -9.33 5.07
CA VAL A 248 -3.87 -8.78 6.42
C VAL A 248 -5.23 -9.21 7.02
N GLY A 249 -6.31 -9.19 6.23
CA GLY A 249 -7.62 -9.71 6.64
C GLY A 249 -7.62 -11.22 6.93
N ALA A 250 -7.05 -12.02 6.03
CA ALA A 250 -6.96 -13.48 6.18
C ALA A 250 -6.20 -13.88 7.46
N LEU A 251 -5.10 -13.19 7.75
CA LEU A 251 -4.33 -13.43 8.98
C LEU A 251 -5.07 -12.96 10.24
N ALA A 252 -5.93 -11.94 10.14
CA ALA A 252 -6.74 -11.49 11.27
C ALA A 252 -7.76 -12.55 11.70
N ILE A 253 -8.43 -13.21 10.76
CA ILE A 253 -9.56 -14.10 11.08
C ILE A 253 -9.28 -15.58 10.81
N GLY A 254 -8.05 -15.95 10.41
CA GLY A 254 -7.71 -17.30 9.96
C GLY A 254 -7.81 -18.40 11.02
N ASP A 255 -7.89 -18.07 12.31
CA ASP A 255 -8.21 -19.05 13.36
C ASP A 255 -9.71 -19.37 13.45
N LYS A 256 -10.57 -18.51 12.90
CA LYS A 256 -12.04 -18.66 12.88
C LYS A 256 -12.56 -19.09 11.52
N HIS A 257 -11.95 -18.59 10.45
CA HIS A 257 -12.28 -18.86 9.04
C HIS A 257 -11.05 -19.34 8.27
N PRO A 258 -10.49 -20.52 8.63
CA PRO A 258 -9.25 -21.01 8.06
C PRO A 258 -9.36 -21.32 6.56
N ASP A 259 -10.52 -21.74 6.07
CA ASP A 259 -10.69 -22.15 4.67
C ASP A 259 -10.58 -20.94 3.72
N GLU A 260 -11.35 -19.88 3.98
CA GLU A 260 -11.28 -18.63 3.21
C GLU A 260 -9.91 -17.98 3.32
N ALA A 261 -9.35 -17.95 4.53
CA ALA A 261 -8.03 -17.38 4.75
C ALA A 261 -6.94 -18.14 3.98
N ASN A 262 -6.94 -19.48 4.00
CA ASN A 262 -6.01 -20.30 3.22
C ASN A 262 -6.16 -20.06 1.71
N ARG A 263 -7.39 -20.00 1.19
CA ARG A 263 -7.64 -19.72 -0.23
C ARG A 263 -7.11 -18.35 -0.64
N ILE A 264 -7.31 -17.33 0.19
CA ILE A 264 -6.74 -16.00 -0.03
C ILE A 264 -5.21 -16.05 -0.10
N ILE A 265 -4.56 -16.69 0.88
CA ILE A 265 -3.09 -16.83 0.90
C ILE A 265 -2.59 -17.55 -0.35
N ASN A 266 -3.24 -18.65 -0.75
CA ASN A 266 -2.85 -19.42 -1.94
C ASN A 266 -2.99 -18.61 -3.24
N CYS A 267 -4.11 -17.92 -3.43
CA CYS A 267 -4.29 -17.03 -4.57
C CYS A 267 -3.22 -15.92 -4.59
N ALA A 268 -2.95 -15.31 -3.43
CA ALA A 268 -1.98 -14.24 -3.33
C ALA A 268 -0.54 -14.73 -3.64
N ARG A 269 -0.19 -15.96 -3.30
CA ARG A 269 1.10 -16.59 -3.65
C ARG A 269 1.33 -16.75 -5.14
N ILE A 270 0.26 -16.86 -5.92
CA ILE A 270 0.32 -16.91 -7.38
C ILE A 270 0.33 -15.49 -7.99
N SER A 271 -0.32 -14.55 -7.32
CA SER A 271 -0.60 -13.18 -7.81
C SER A 271 0.54 -12.17 -7.51
N ILE A 272 1.02 -12.11 -6.27
CA ILE A 272 2.03 -11.13 -5.81
C ILE A 272 3.35 -11.15 -6.59
N PRO A 273 3.90 -12.31 -7.01
CA PRO A 273 5.18 -12.34 -7.70
C PRO A 273 5.27 -11.43 -8.93
N TYR A 274 4.17 -11.16 -9.61
CA TYR A 274 4.15 -10.28 -10.79
C TYR A 274 4.50 -8.84 -10.46
N ALA A 275 3.90 -8.25 -9.42
CA ALA A 275 4.23 -6.90 -9.01
C ALA A 275 5.54 -6.80 -8.23
N MET A 276 5.90 -7.85 -7.48
CA MET A 276 7.21 -7.89 -6.81
C MET A 276 8.38 -7.93 -7.81
N ALA A 277 8.19 -8.55 -8.98
CA ALA A 277 9.19 -8.57 -10.05
C ALA A 277 9.50 -7.16 -10.60
N SER A 278 8.57 -6.20 -10.47
CA SER A 278 8.75 -4.83 -10.98
C SER A 278 9.75 -3.99 -10.19
N PHE A 279 10.19 -4.44 -9.01
CA PHE A 279 11.32 -3.84 -8.32
C PHE A 279 12.68 -4.24 -8.93
N SER A 280 12.71 -5.27 -9.77
CA SER A 280 13.97 -5.77 -10.35
C SER A 280 14.58 -4.79 -11.36
N PRO A 281 15.92 -4.68 -11.43
CA PRO A 281 16.90 -5.34 -10.57
C PRO A 281 17.33 -4.50 -9.35
N ASP A 282 17.01 -3.21 -9.33
CA ASP A 282 17.66 -2.21 -8.48
C ASP A 282 16.71 -1.42 -7.57
N GLY A 283 15.42 -1.74 -7.61
CA GLY A 283 14.40 -1.18 -6.73
C GLY A 283 13.69 0.05 -7.28
N GLY A 284 13.92 0.41 -8.55
CA GLY A 284 13.14 1.44 -9.23
C GLY A 284 11.65 1.09 -9.32
N TRP A 285 10.78 2.10 -9.44
CA TRP A 285 9.34 1.90 -9.62
C TRP A 285 8.79 2.83 -10.69
N ALA A 286 8.31 2.23 -11.78
CA ALA A 286 7.94 2.95 -13.00
C ALA A 286 6.70 3.85 -12.84
N GLU A 287 5.80 3.58 -11.88
CA GLU A 287 4.61 4.41 -11.63
C GLU A 287 4.91 5.70 -10.86
N GLY A 288 6.19 5.97 -10.57
CA GLY A 288 6.62 7.22 -9.96
C GLY A 288 6.59 7.29 -8.44
N PRO A 289 7.01 8.43 -7.87
CA PRO A 289 7.21 8.60 -6.43
C PRO A 289 5.94 8.38 -5.60
N GLY A 290 4.79 8.88 -6.10
CA GLY A 290 3.49 8.72 -5.44
C GLY A 290 3.10 7.26 -5.26
N TYR A 291 3.14 6.50 -6.36
CA TYR A 291 2.78 5.08 -6.35
C TYR A 291 3.84 4.18 -5.74
N TRP A 292 5.13 4.54 -5.81
CA TRP A 292 6.15 3.88 -5.00
C TRP A 292 5.79 3.93 -3.52
N CYS A 293 5.42 5.11 -3.02
CA CYS A 293 5.06 5.29 -1.62
C CYS A 293 3.81 4.48 -1.23
N TYR A 294 2.83 4.41 -2.14
CA TYR A 294 1.60 3.64 -1.92
C TYR A 294 1.87 2.13 -1.91
N THR A 295 2.53 1.61 -2.94
CA THR A 295 2.88 0.18 -3.08
C THR A 295 3.74 -0.30 -1.92
N THR A 296 4.81 0.43 -1.59
CA THR A 296 5.75 0.00 -0.54
C THR A 296 5.16 0.09 0.87
N LYS A 297 4.20 1.00 1.10
CA LYS A 297 3.41 1.00 2.35
C LYS A 297 2.59 -0.29 2.48
N TYR A 298 1.90 -0.72 1.43
CA TYR A 298 1.11 -1.96 1.48
C TYR A 298 1.99 -3.21 1.53
N ALA A 299 3.15 -3.20 0.86
CA ALA A 299 4.16 -4.25 1.02
C ALA A 299 4.64 -4.34 2.48
N MET A 300 4.94 -3.21 3.13
CA MET A 300 5.27 -3.18 4.57
C MET A 300 4.16 -3.82 5.40
N LEU A 301 2.90 -3.39 5.25
CA LEU A 301 1.77 -3.91 6.05
C LEU A 301 1.60 -5.42 5.86
N MET A 302 1.64 -5.90 4.62
CA MET A 302 1.52 -7.31 4.26
C MET A 302 2.68 -8.15 4.83
N LEU A 303 3.92 -7.77 4.53
CA LEU A 303 5.12 -8.55 4.87
C LEU A 303 5.38 -8.56 6.37
N SER A 304 5.19 -7.41 7.04
CA SER A 304 5.31 -7.36 8.50
C SER A 304 4.23 -8.19 9.20
N SER A 305 3.00 -8.20 8.69
CA SER A 305 1.91 -9.04 9.22
C SER A 305 2.17 -10.54 9.01
N LEU A 306 2.63 -10.94 7.82
CA LEU A 306 3.00 -12.33 7.55
C LEU A 306 4.13 -12.81 8.47
N LYS A 307 5.19 -12.01 8.60
CA LYS A 307 6.31 -12.36 9.49
C LYS A 307 5.87 -12.45 10.94
N SER A 308 5.07 -11.49 11.42
CA SER A 308 4.64 -11.49 12.81
C SER A 308 3.66 -12.62 13.11
N ALA A 309 2.73 -12.92 12.20
CA ALA A 309 1.65 -13.88 12.41
C ALA A 309 2.04 -15.32 12.08
N MET A 310 2.91 -15.54 11.09
CA MET A 310 3.25 -16.87 10.57
C MET A 310 4.76 -17.17 10.55
N GLY A 311 5.63 -16.17 10.79
CA GLY A 311 7.08 -16.36 10.75
C GLY A 311 7.66 -16.51 9.34
N THR A 312 6.88 -16.23 8.30
CA THR A 312 7.29 -16.29 6.89
C THR A 312 6.96 -14.99 6.18
N ASP A 313 7.61 -14.74 5.05
CA ASP A 313 7.27 -13.71 4.08
C ASP A 313 7.08 -14.32 2.67
N PHE A 314 7.01 -15.66 2.60
CA PHE A 314 7.02 -16.47 1.38
C PHE A 314 8.22 -16.21 0.44
N GLY A 315 9.32 -15.65 0.98
CA GLY A 315 10.50 -15.26 0.22
C GLY A 315 10.34 -13.95 -0.56
N TRP A 316 9.22 -13.24 -0.44
CA TRP A 316 8.95 -12.05 -1.23
C TRP A 316 9.89 -10.88 -0.89
N MET A 317 10.36 -10.73 0.35
CA MET A 317 11.36 -9.68 0.65
C MET A 317 12.69 -9.91 -0.07
N SER A 318 12.96 -11.15 -0.50
CA SER A 318 14.16 -11.51 -1.28
C SER A 318 14.00 -11.25 -2.78
N SER A 319 12.87 -10.67 -3.21
CA SER A 319 12.67 -10.29 -4.61
C SER A 319 13.77 -9.31 -5.05
N PRO A 320 14.38 -9.51 -6.24
CA PRO A 320 15.45 -8.64 -6.73
C PRO A 320 15.07 -7.16 -6.68
N GLY A 321 15.97 -6.33 -6.18
CA GLY A 321 15.79 -4.87 -6.06
C GLY A 321 14.93 -4.40 -4.88
N PHE A 322 14.09 -5.25 -4.28
CA PHE A 322 13.15 -4.81 -3.23
C PHE A 322 13.87 -4.24 -2.00
N ALA A 323 14.93 -4.89 -1.50
CA ALA A 323 15.73 -4.38 -0.39
C ALA A 323 16.42 -3.02 -0.69
N ASN A 324 16.63 -2.71 -1.97
CA ASN A 324 17.30 -1.49 -2.44
C ASN A 324 16.31 -0.37 -2.77
N THR A 325 15.00 -0.65 -2.76
CA THR A 325 13.98 0.32 -3.21
C THR A 325 13.91 1.58 -2.32
N GLY A 326 14.40 1.54 -1.08
CA GLY A 326 14.58 2.74 -0.26
C GLY A 326 15.61 3.73 -0.84
N LEU A 327 16.62 3.24 -1.55
CA LEU A 327 17.57 4.10 -2.27
C LEU A 327 16.88 4.85 -3.41
N TYR A 328 15.94 4.21 -4.10
CA TYR A 328 15.16 4.87 -5.15
C TYR A 328 14.45 6.11 -4.60
N ARG A 329 13.81 6.01 -3.43
CA ARG A 329 13.26 7.19 -2.74
C ARG A 329 14.27 8.25 -2.41
N ILE A 330 15.40 7.86 -1.83
CA ILE A 330 16.45 8.83 -1.48
C ILE A 330 16.95 9.57 -2.72
N HIS A 331 17.05 8.88 -3.85
CA HIS A 331 17.56 9.45 -5.09
C HIS A 331 16.55 10.33 -5.82
N TYR A 332 15.25 9.98 -5.84
CA TYR A 332 14.24 10.82 -6.48
C TYR A 332 13.87 12.08 -5.68
N SER A 333 14.23 12.13 -4.39
CA SER A 333 14.07 13.32 -3.53
C SER A 333 15.20 14.31 -3.78
N SER A 334 14.86 15.52 -4.18
CA SER A 334 15.79 16.61 -4.42
C SER A 334 16.39 17.17 -3.11
N PRO A 335 17.44 18.00 -3.19
CA PRO A 335 18.00 18.69 -2.01
C PRO A 335 17.03 19.63 -1.28
N THR A 336 15.94 20.07 -1.91
CA THR A 336 14.89 20.87 -1.26
C THR A 336 13.88 20.00 -0.51
N GLY A 337 13.92 18.68 -0.70
CA GLY A 337 12.95 17.71 -0.19
C GLY A 337 11.82 17.41 -1.17
N GLU A 338 11.71 18.17 -2.25
CA GLU A 338 10.71 17.93 -3.31
C GLU A 338 11.07 16.71 -4.16
N TYR A 339 10.06 16.03 -4.68
CA TYR A 339 10.25 14.89 -5.56
C TYR A 339 10.50 15.35 -7.00
N PHE A 340 11.37 14.63 -7.71
CA PHE A 340 11.29 14.59 -9.17
C PHE A 340 9.98 13.88 -9.55
N ASN A 341 8.92 14.67 -9.71
CA ASN A 341 7.56 14.21 -9.86
C ASN A 341 7.22 13.96 -11.33
N PHE A 342 7.48 12.74 -11.77
CA PHE A 342 6.96 12.19 -13.02
C PHE A 342 5.79 11.26 -12.72
N ALA A 343 5.07 10.84 -13.77
CA ALA A 343 3.81 10.10 -13.62
C ALA A 343 2.79 10.87 -12.74
N ASP A 344 1.72 10.20 -12.31
CA ASP A 344 0.74 10.79 -11.40
C ASP A 344 1.35 11.02 -9.99
N SER A 345 2.06 12.13 -9.82
CA SER A 345 2.74 12.48 -8.58
C SER A 345 2.76 13.99 -8.32
N SER A 346 2.50 14.34 -7.06
CA SER A 346 2.83 15.67 -6.52
C SER A 346 4.35 15.82 -6.36
N ALA A 347 4.85 17.06 -6.41
CA ALA A 347 6.22 17.39 -6.02
C ALA A 347 6.44 17.31 -4.50
N GLU A 348 5.37 17.37 -3.71
CA GLU A 348 5.46 17.34 -2.24
C GLU A 348 5.99 16.02 -1.71
N GLU A 349 6.88 16.14 -0.72
CA GLU A 349 7.38 15.01 0.05
C GLU A 349 6.25 14.31 0.81
N ARG A 350 6.14 13.00 0.61
CA ARG A 350 5.17 12.15 1.30
C ARG A 350 5.85 11.36 2.42
N ARG A 351 5.17 11.28 3.56
CA ARG A 351 5.53 10.39 4.68
C ARG A 351 5.65 8.93 4.22
N ALA A 352 6.67 8.24 4.68
CA ALA A 352 6.98 6.87 4.30
C ALA A 352 7.46 6.04 5.51
N PRO A 353 6.56 5.63 6.43
CA PRO A 353 6.93 4.80 7.58
C PRO A 353 7.59 3.47 7.16
N GLN A 354 7.34 3.01 5.94
CA GLN A 354 8.02 1.86 5.37
C GLN A 354 9.55 2.03 5.28
N MET A 355 10.08 3.25 5.25
CA MET A 355 11.53 3.48 5.31
C MET A 355 12.12 3.12 6.68
N TYR A 356 11.39 3.35 7.76
CA TYR A 356 11.77 2.89 9.10
C TYR A 356 11.71 1.36 9.19
N TRP A 357 10.66 0.76 8.64
CA TRP A 357 10.56 -0.70 8.54
C TRP A 357 11.70 -1.30 7.72
N MET A 358 11.93 -0.82 6.49
CA MET A 358 13.02 -1.27 5.62
C MET A 358 14.40 -1.06 6.26
N SER A 359 14.60 0.04 6.99
CA SER A 359 15.83 0.27 7.75
C SER A 359 16.13 -0.86 8.72
N ARG A 360 15.11 -1.38 9.39
CA ARG A 360 15.24 -2.48 10.36
C ARG A 360 15.39 -3.82 9.65
N GLU A 361 14.52 -4.12 8.69
CA GLU A 361 14.51 -5.41 8.00
C GLU A 361 15.76 -5.66 7.17
N PHE A 362 16.25 -4.63 6.48
CA PHE A 362 17.42 -4.74 5.60
C PHE A 362 18.71 -4.21 6.21
N LYS A 363 18.67 -3.80 7.49
CA LYS A 363 19.81 -3.20 8.21
C LYS A 363 20.41 -2.01 7.48
N GLN A 364 19.54 -1.14 6.97
CA GLN A 364 19.87 0.06 6.20
C GLN A 364 19.54 1.33 7.01
N PRO A 365 20.38 1.74 8.00
CA PRO A 365 20.13 2.91 8.84
C PRO A 365 20.01 4.22 8.05
N LEU A 366 20.49 4.20 6.81
CA LEU A 366 20.30 5.26 5.82
C LEU A 366 18.82 5.56 5.55
N TYR A 367 17.98 4.52 5.46
CA TYR A 367 16.56 4.69 5.15
C TYR A 367 15.82 5.40 6.29
N ALA A 368 16.17 5.06 7.54
CA ALA A 368 15.68 5.76 8.72
C ALA A 368 16.11 7.23 8.74
N GLY A 369 17.38 7.51 8.46
CA GLY A 369 17.88 8.90 8.41
C GLY A 369 17.13 9.73 7.38
N ALA A 370 16.95 9.20 6.16
CA ALA A 370 16.23 9.88 5.09
C ALA A 370 14.76 10.21 5.41
N GLU A 371 14.09 9.41 6.24
CA GLU A 371 12.70 9.66 6.64
C GLU A 371 12.55 10.53 7.90
N SER A 372 13.60 10.65 8.72
CA SER A 372 13.53 11.24 10.07
C SER A 372 12.86 12.63 10.14
N ALA A 373 13.24 13.56 9.27
CA ALA A 373 12.66 14.90 9.25
C ALA A 373 11.17 14.88 8.86
N THR A 374 10.80 14.00 7.92
CA THR A 374 9.43 13.86 7.41
C THR A 374 8.55 13.12 8.41
N ALA A 375 9.09 12.14 9.12
CA ALA A 375 8.43 11.46 10.23
C ALA A 375 8.00 12.44 11.33
N LEU A 376 8.86 13.43 11.67
CA LEU A 376 8.52 14.45 12.66
C LEU A 376 7.37 15.36 12.19
N ARG A 377 7.32 15.75 10.91
CA ARG A 377 6.23 16.60 10.38
C ARG A 377 4.93 15.83 10.15
N HIS A 378 5.03 14.58 9.73
CA HIS A 378 3.90 13.80 9.20
C HIS A 378 3.80 12.43 9.86
N THR A 379 3.94 12.39 11.18
CA THR A 379 3.97 11.15 11.97
C THR A 379 2.74 10.27 11.75
N THR A 380 2.99 8.96 11.72
CA THR A 380 1.98 7.89 11.73
C THR A 380 2.34 6.89 12.82
N ILE A 381 1.37 6.08 13.28
CA ILE A 381 1.64 5.03 14.26
C ILE A 381 2.77 4.08 13.82
N PHE A 382 2.88 3.80 12.52
CA PHE A 382 3.92 2.93 11.98
C PHE A 382 5.34 3.50 12.11
N HIS A 383 5.52 4.83 12.20
CA HIS A 383 6.83 5.41 12.52
C HIS A 383 7.26 5.06 13.96
N LEU A 384 6.32 4.98 14.90
CA LEU A 384 6.62 4.54 16.26
C LEU A 384 6.86 3.03 16.31
N LEU A 385 5.99 2.22 15.71
CA LEU A 385 6.11 0.76 15.73
C LEU A 385 7.41 0.27 15.08
N PHE A 386 7.84 0.95 14.02
CA PHE A 386 9.09 0.66 13.33
C PHE A 386 10.23 1.59 13.71
N TYR A 387 10.13 2.33 14.82
CA TYR A 387 11.18 3.26 15.25
C TYR A 387 12.55 2.54 15.26
N PRO A 388 13.55 3.07 14.55
CA PRO A 388 14.79 2.37 14.29
C PRO A 388 15.73 2.43 15.51
N GLU A 389 16.63 1.46 15.62
CA GLU A 389 17.65 1.46 16.67
C GLU A 389 18.78 2.46 16.40
N SER A 390 18.97 2.84 15.14
CA SER A 390 19.99 3.81 14.73
C SER A 390 19.55 4.59 13.50
N PHE A 391 20.03 5.83 13.40
CA PHE A 391 19.81 6.73 12.28
C PHE A 391 21.14 7.05 11.59
N LYS A 392 21.17 7.01 10.26
CA LYS A 392 22.30 7.51 9.48
C LYS A 392 21.80 8.40 8.36
N GLN A 393 22.23 9.65 8.33
CA GLN A 393 21.85 10.58 7.26
C GLN A 393 22.57 10.26 5.95
N PRO A 394 21.95 10.51 4.77
CA PRO A 394 22.57 10.29 3.45
C PRO A 394 23.94 10.94 3.29
N GLU A 395 24.09 12.19 3.74
CA GLU A 395 25.36 12.92 3.76
C GLU A 395 26.48 12.20 4.53
N ARG A 396 26.14 11.38 5.54
CA ARG A 396 27.08 10.61 6.35
C ARG A 396 27.37 9.22 5.80
N ALA A 397 26.71 8.83 4.70
CA ALA A 397 26.71 7.47 4.17
C ALA A 397 27.59 7.26 2.93
N SER A 398 28.34 8.27 2.46
CA SER A 398 29.14 8.18 1.22
C SER A 398 28.31 7.70 0.01
N LEU A 399 27.05 8.10 -0.05
CA LEU A 399 26.11 7.67 -1.08
C LEU A 399 26.53 8.21 -2.46
N ALA A 400 26.39 7.39 -3.50
CA ALA A 400 26.72 7.78 -4.86
C ALA A 400 25.95 9.04 -5.25
N ARG A 401 26.60 9.96 -5.96
CA ARG A 401 25.97 11.21 -6.42
C ARG A 401 25.11 11.04 -7.67
N SER A 402 25.27 9.92 -8.35
CA SER A 402 24.48 9.52 -9.51
C SER A 402 23.92 8.12 -9.28
N ALA A 403 22.68 7.88 -9.68
CA ALA A 403 22.07 6.56 -9.70
C ALA A 403 21.27 6.36 -10.99
N LEU A 404 21.31 5.14 -11.52
CA LEU A 404 20.46 4.70 -12.62
C LEU A 404 19.67 3.49 -12.12
N PHE A 405 18.35 3.62 -12.10
CA PHE A 405 17.41 2.53 -11.83
C PHE A 405 16.96 1.96 -13.16
N LYS A 406 17.68 0.94 -13.63
CA LYS A 406 17.54 0.31 -14.95
C LYS A 406 16.16 -0.29 -15.15
N GLY A 407 15.57 -0.90 -14.10
CA GLY A 407 14.26 -1.53 -14.20
C GLY A 407 13.15 -0.54 -14.53
N ALA A 408 13.26 0.68 -14.01
CA ALA A 408 12.31 1.77 -14.26
C ALA A 408 12.81 2.79 -15.30
N GLU A 409 14.03 2.61 -15.82
CA GLU A 409 14.73 3.53 -16.72
C GLU A 409 14.80 4.98 -16.21
N LEU A 410 15.18 5.15 -14.93
CA LEU A 410 15.26 6.44 -14.26
C LEU A 410 16.68 6.80 -13.83
N GLY A 411 17.15 7.98 -14.22
CA GLY A 411 18.45 8.51 -13.83
C GLY A 411 18.32 9.67 -12.86
N PHE A 412 19.17 9.69 -11.83
CA PHE A 412 19.23 10.81 -10.88
C PHE A 412 20.67 11.24 -10.68
N TYR A 413 20.91 12.54 -10.63
CA TYR A 413 22.21 13.14 -10.33
C TYR A 413 22.07 14.26 -9.31
N ARG A 414 23.03 14.37 -8.41
CA ARG A 414 23.21 15.55 -7.56
C ARG A 414 24.69 15.90 -7.38
N SER A 415 24.98 17.17 -7.25
CA SER A 415 26.36 17.64 -7.00
C SER A 415 26.86 17.35 -5.58
N ASP A 416 25.95 17.33 -4.59
CA ASP A 416 26.23 17.13 -3.16
C ASP A 416 25.00 16.58 -2.41
N TRP A 417 25.21 15.94 -1.24
CA TRP A 417 24.14 15.40 -0.38
C TRP A 417 23.77 16.30 0.82
N SER A 418 24.67 17.18 1.24
CA SER A 418 24.57 18.02 2.44
C SER A 418 24.05 19.43 2.14
N GLN A 419 24.23 19.91 0.91
CA GLN A 419 23.88 21.28 0.53
C GLN A 419 22.46 21.37 -0.04
N LYS A 420 21.61 22.21 0.57
CA LYS A 420 20.24 22.46 0.09
C LYS A 420 20.19 23.12 -1.31
N ASN A 421 21.26 23.81 -1.70
CA ASN A 421 21.41 24.44 -3.02
C ASN A 421 22.22 23.60 -4.00
N ALA A 422 22.44 22.30 -3.71
CA ALA A 422 23.11 21.41 -4.64
C ALA A 422 22.34 21.32 -5.97
N LEU A 423 23.08 21.34 -7.09
CA LEU A 423 22.53 20.97 -8.40
C LEU A 423 21.92 19.56 -8.32
N TYR A 424 20.69 19.41 -8.82
CA TYR A 424 19.95 18.16 -8.89
C TYR A 424 19.32 18.00 -10.28
N LEU A 425 19.39 16.81 -10.85
CA LEU A 425 18.81 16.45 -12.14
C LEU A 425 18.14 15.08 -12.03
N GLY A 426 16.94 14.96 -12.59
CA GLY A 426 16.25 13.68 -12.81
C GLY A 426 16.02 13.49 -14.31
N PHE A 427 16.15 12.26 -14.77
CA PHE A 427 15.94 11.87 -16.17
C PHE A 427 14.90 10.76 -16.24
N LYS A 428 13.87 10.94 -17.09
CA LYS A 428 12.78 9.97 -17.29
C LYS A 428 12.92 9.24 -18.62
N GLY A 429 13.41 8.01 -18.58
CA GLY A 429 13.23 7.02 -19.65
C GLY A 429 11.99 6.16 -19.40
N GLY A 430 11.88 5.00 -20.03
CA GLY A 430 10.82 4.04 -19.74
C GLY A 430 9.86 3.78 -20.91
N ASP A 431 8.73 3.18 -20.56
CA ASP A 431 7.62 2.87 -21.46
C ASP A 431 6.41 3.77 -21.13
N ASN A 432 5.85 4.44 -22.14
CA ASN A 432 4.62 5.24 -22.02
C ASN A 432 3.38 4.39 -21.68
N ARG A 433 3.46 3.06 -21.81
CA ARG A 433 2.41 2.13 -21.41
C ARG A 433 2.47 1.74 -19.93
N ALA A 434 3.51 2.18 -19.20
CA ALA A 434 3.55 1.96 -17.76
C ALA A 434 2.34 2.63 -17.09
N SER A 435 1.75 1.95 -16.10
CA SER A 435 0.63 2.51 -15.33
C SER A 435 1.01 3.86 -14.74
N HIS A 436 0.07 4.81 -14.79
CA HIS A 436 0.24 6.21 -14.34
C HIS A 436 1.29 7.04 -15.10
N ALA A 437 1.90 6.50 -16.17
CA ALA A 437 2.86 7.27 -16.96
C ALA A 437 2.20 8.47 -17.63
N ASN A 438 2.95 9.56 -17.77
CA ASN A 438 2.59 10.69 -18.63
C ASN A 438 3.45 10.62 -19.90
N LEU A 439 3.15 11.45 -20.91
CA LEU A 439 3.97 11.54 -22.13
C LEU A 439 5.23 12.38 -21.87
N ASP A 440 6.03 11.94 -20.89
CA ASP A 440 7.15 12.67 -20.29
C ASP A 440 8.52 11.99 -20.52
N LEU A 441 8.59 10.99 -21.39
CA LEU A 441 9.86 10.33 -21.74
C LEU A 441 10.83 11.32 -22.41
N GLY A 442 12.08 11.30 -21.96
CA GLY A 442 13.13 12.22 -22.39
C GLY A 442 13.21 13.53 -21.59
N THR A 443 12.39 13.67 -20.53
CA THR A 443 12.50 14.75 -19.54
C THR A 443 13.78 14.67 -18.74
#